data_AF-A0A354XIY8-F1
#
_entry.id   AF-A0A354XIY8-F1
#
_cell.length_a   1.000
_cell.length_b   1.000
_cell.length_c   1.000
_cell.angle_alpha   90.00
_cell.angle_beta   90.00
_cell.angle_gamma   90.00
#
_symmetry.space_group_name_H-M   'P 1'
#
loop_
_entity.id
_entity.type
_entity.pdbx_description
1 polymer ?
#
loop_
_entity_poly.entity_id
_entity_poly.type
_entity_poly.pdbx_seq_one_letter_code
_entity_poly.pdbx_strand_id
1 'polypeptide(L)'
;MSTQQASTFRLVTRSDFDGLVCGALLKHLGLIDDITFVHPKDMQDGKIEIDANDITTNLPYVPGCHLAFDHHLSETVRNVERADNHIINADAPSAARVVCHTNVGELCLSYGGGHLNAGTCQVDNDQAENALAEIVERIRADG
;
A
#
# COMPACT_ATOMS: atom_id res chain seq x y z
N MET A 1 -23.30 9.07 23.66
CA MET A 1 -23.09 9.47 22.25
C MET A 1 -22.46 8.28 21.58
N SER A 2 -23.19 7.57 20.73
CA SER A 2 -22.63 6.45 19.97
C SER A 2 -21.72 7.04 18.91
N THR A 3 -20.41 6.96 19.11
CA THR A 3 -19.45 7.18 18.03
C THR A 3 -19.81 6.22 16.91
N GLN A 4 -20.27 6.71 15.77
CA GLN A 4 -20.32 5.88 14.56
C GLN A 4 -18.89 5.40 14.33
N GLN A 5 -18.67 4.10 14.49
CA GLN A 5 -17.41 3.48 14.11
C GLN A 5 -17.29 3.72 12.60
N ALA A 6 -16.29 4.49 12.17
CA ALA A 6 -16.02 4.64 10.75
C ALA A 6 -15.80 3.24 10.18
N SER A 7 -16.46 2.92 9.06
CA SER A 7 -16.25 1.64 8.38
C SER A 7 -14.79 1.57 7.93
N THR A 8 -14.06 0.61 8.49
CA THR A 8 -12.68 0.27 8.13
C THR A 8 -12.66 -0.73 6.98
N PHE A 9 -11.62 -0.66 6.16
CA PHE A 9 -11.43 -1.50 4.98
C PHE A 9 -10.38 -2.58 5.21
N ARG A 10 -10.39 -3.63 4.38
CA ARG A 10 -9.29 -4.58 4.27
C ARG A 10 -8.24 -4.01 3.31
N LEU A 11 -6.97 -4.00 3.71
CA LEU A 11 -5.87 -3.72 2.79
C LEU A 11 -5.42 -5.00 2.09
N VAL A 12 -5.35 -4.98 0.76
CA VAL A 12 -4.69 -6.03 -0.04
C VAL A 12 -3.44 -5.44 -0.67
N THR A 13 -2.28 -6.00 -0.36
CA THR A 13 -0.99 -5.45 -0.79
C THR A 13 0.08 -6.52 -1.01
N ARG A 14 1.26 -6.12 -1.47
CA ARG A 14 2.42 -7.02 -1.62
C ARG A 14 3.12 -7.22 -0.28
N SER A 15 3.73 -8.39 -0.10
CA SER A 15 4.55 -8.72 1.07
C SER A 15 5.96 -8.10 1.02
N ASP A 16 6.05 -6.83 0.62
CA ASP A 16 7.30 -6.09 0.55
C ASP A 16 7.25 -4.82 1.37
N PHE A 17 8.41 -4.16 1.49
CA PHE A 17 8.54 -2.98 2.34
C PHE A 17 7.57 -1.86 1.96
N ASP A 18 7.28 -1.68 0.67
CA ASP A 18 6.33 -0.66 0.21
C ASP A 18 4.90 -1.00 0.65
N GLY A 19 4.49 -2.26 0.56
CA GLY A 19 3.21 -2.74 1.07
C GLY A 19 3.08 -2.62 2.59
N LEU A 20 4.15 -2.90 3.34
CA LEU A 20 4.18 -2.71 4.80
C LEU A 20 4.02 -1.24 5.19
N VAL A 21 4.75 -0.32 4.54
CA VAL A 21 4.61 1.10 4.82
C VAL A 21 3.20 1.60 4.48
N CYS A 22 2.62 1.14 3.36
CA CYS A 22 1.22 1.43 3.03
C CYS A 22 0.26 0.97 4.14
N GLY A 23 0.44 -0.25 4.64
CA GLY A 23 -0.32 -0.77 5.78
C GLY A 23 -0.17 0.08 7.03
N ALA A 24 1.05 0.51 7.36
CA ALA A 24 1.33 1.35 8.53
C ALA A 24 0.57 2.67 8.45
N LEU A 25 0.69 3.34 7.29
CA LEU A 25 0.07 4.63 7.02
C LEU A 25 -1.46 4.53 7.09
N LEU A 26 -2.06 3.60 6.36
CA LEU A 26 -3.51 3.45 6.29
C LEU A 26 -4.11 3.03 7.65
N LYS A 27 -3.42 2.18 8.40
CA LYS A 27 -3.82 1.78 9.76
C LYS A 27 -3.73 2.96 10.72
N HIS A 28 -2.67 3.77 10.62
CA HIS A 28 -2.52 4.98 11.43
C HIS A 28 -3.60 6.03 11.16
N LEU A 29 -4.03 6.16 9.89
CA LEU A 29 -5.15 7.02 9.49
C LEU A 29 -6.53 6.47 9.91
N GLY A 30 -6.59 5.27 10.50
CA GLY A 30 -7.83 4.62 10.90
C GLY A 30 -8.69 4.17 9.72
N LEU A 31 -8.07 3.93 8.56
CA LEU A 31 -8.78 3.53 7.33
C LEU A 31 -8.90 2.02 7.17
N ILE A 32 -7.95 1.25 7.73
CA ILE A 32 -7.95 -0.21 7.66
C ILE A 32 -7.89 -0.86 9.04
N ASP A 33 -8.44 -2.06 9.13
CA ASP A 33 -8.37 -2.94 10.30
C ASP A 33 -7.82 -4.34 9.99
N ASP A 34 -7.80 -4.74 8.71
CA ASP A 34 -7.26 -6.01 8.22
C ASP A 34 -6.23 -5.79 7.10
N ILE A 35 -5.27 -6.72 6.98
CA ILE A 35 -4.23 -6.72 5.94
C ILE A 35 -4.06 -8.13 5.38
N THR A 36 -4.17 -8.26 4.05
CA THR A 36 -3.89 -9.49 3.30
C THR A 36 -2.73 -9.25 2.34
N PHE A 37 -1.68 -10.08 2.45
CA PHE A 37 -0.55 -10.05 1.53
C PHE A 37 -0.76 -11.02 0.37
N VAL A 38 -0.55 -10.54 -0.86
CA VAL A 38 -0.75 -11.31 -2.08
C VAL A 38 0.40 -11.08 -3.07
N HIS A 39 0.59 -12.05 -3.97
CA HIS A 39 1.50 -11.89 -5.10
C HIS A 39 0.79 -11.23 -6.29
N PRO A 40 1.42 -10.30 -7.03
CA PRO A 40 0.77 -9.60 -8.17
C PRO A 40 0.20 -10.55 -9.23
N LYS A 41 0.84 -11.71 -9.42
CA LYS A 41 0.36 -12.74 -10.34
C LYS A 41 -0.99 -13.32 -9.91
N ASP A 42 -1.23 -13.51 -8.62
CA ASP A 42 -2.49 -14.08 -8.14
C ASP A 42 -3.65 -13.09 -8.29
N MET A 43 -3.37 -11.79 -8.20
CA MET A 43 -4.32 -10.73 -8.58
C MET A 43 -4.64 -10.78 -10.07
N GLN A 44 -3.62 -10.86 -10.93
CA GLN A 44 -3.82 -10.94 -12.40
C GLN A 44 -4.55 -12.21 -12.84
N ASP A 45 -4.26 -13.32 -12.17
CA ASP A 45 -4.91 -14.61 -12.44
C ASP A 45 -6.33 -14.69 -11.85
N GLY A 46 -6.80 -13.64 -11.15
CA GLY A 46 -8.15 -13.56 -10.56
C GLY A 46 -8.39 -14.52 -9.39
N LYS A 47 -7.33 -14.91 -8.67
CA LYS A 47 -7.42 -15.85 -7.53
C LYS A 47 -7.74 -15.16 -6.20
N ILE A 48 -7.57 -13.85 -6.16
CA ILE A 48 -7.84 -13.02 -4.98
C ILE A 48 -9.21 -12.37 -5.19
N GLU A 49 -10.14 -12.66 -4.29
CA GLU A 49 -11.44 -11.99 -4.29
C GLU A 49 -11.27 -10.56 -3.78
N ILE A 50 -11.69 -9.60 -4.62
CA ILE A 50 -11.64 -8.16 -4.36
C ILE A 50 -13.04 -7.60 -4.47
N ASP A 51 -13.45 -6.80 -3.49
CA ASP A 51 -14.74 -6.13 -3.46
C ASP A 51 -14.66 -4.68 -2.92
N ALA A 52 -15.83 -4.04 -2.76
CA ALA A 52 -15.93 -2.64 -2.36
C ALA A 52 -15.46 -2.34 -0.94
N ASN A 53 -15.10 -3.35 -0.15
CA ASN A 53 -14.48 -3.23 1.17
C ASN A 53 -12.94 -3.26 1.11
N ASP A 54 -12.34 -3.35 -0.09
CA ASP A 54 -10.89 -3.48 -0.25
C ASP A 54 -10.20 -2.20 -0.70
N ILE A 55 -9.13 -1.85 0.00
CA ILE A 55 -8.11 -0.93 -0.51
C ILE A 55 -6.95 -1.77 -1.05
N THR A 56 -6.52 -1.51 -2.28
CA THR A 56 -5.33 -2.17 -2.85
C THR A 56 -4.15 -1.20 -2.93
N THR A 57 -2.94 -1.69 -2.69
CA THR A 57 -1.71 -0.91 -2.88
C THR A 57 -0.65 -1.73 -3.57
N ASN A 58 0.12 -1.11 -4.47
CA ASN A 58 1.25 -1.74 -5.15
C ASN A 58 0.88 -3.01 -5.95
N LEU A 59 -0.37 -3.13 -6.39
CA LEU A 59 -0.92 -4.31 -7.07
C LEU A 59 -1.62 -3.92 -8.37
N PRO A 60 -1.71 -4.86 -9.34
CA PRO A 60 -2.52 -4.67 -10.54
C PRO A 60 -3.95 -4.26 -10.20
N TYR A 61 -4.49 -3.30 -10.95
CA TYR A 61 -5.82 -2.77 -10.68
C TYR A 61 -6.91 -3.83 -10.91
N VAL A 62 -7.85 -3.93 -9.98
CA VAL A 62 -9.02 -4.80 -10.07
C VAL A 62 -10.28 -3.93 -9.90
N PRO A 63 -11.18 -3.90 -10.90
CA PRO A 63 -12.45 -3.19 -10.79
C PRO A 63 -13.28 -3.70 -9.61
N GLY A 64 -13.91 -2.78 -8.88
CA GLY A 64 -14.77 -3.10 -7.74
C GLY A 64 -14.12 -2.89 -6.37
N CYS A 65 -12.79 -2.70 -6.30
CA CYS A 65 -12.14 -2.25 -5.06
C CYS A 65 -12.63 -0.86 -4.63
N HIS A 66 -12.52 -0.55 -3.34
CA HIS A 66 -12.80 0.77 -2.79
C HIS A 66 -11.87 1.83 -3.37
N LEU A 67 -10.56 1.61 -3.21
CA LEU A 67 -9.49 2.45 -3.73
C LEU A 67 -8.29 1.58 -4.12
N ALA A 68 -7.58 1.98 -5.17
CA ALA A 68 -6.34 1.35 -5.59
C ALA A 68 -5.24 2.42 -5.70
N PHE A 69 -4.12 2.21 -4.99
CA PHE A 69 -2.94 3.05 -5.09
C PHE A 69 -1.81 2.32 -5.82
N ASP A 70 -1.35 2.89 -6.92
CA ASP A 70 -0.28 2.29 -7.71
C ASP A 70 0.70 3.32 -8.25
N HIS A 71 1.87 2.84 -8.68
CA HIS A 71 2.91 3.67 -9.27
C HIS A 71 3.56 3.02 -10.51
N HIS A 72 3.05 1.87 -10.97
CA HIS A 72 3.66 1.18 -12.10
C HIS A 72 3.17 1.76 -13.43
N LEU A 73 4.10 2.21 -14.26
CA LEU A 73 3.80 2.66 -15.62
C LEU A 73 3.02 1.61 -16.42
N SER A 74 3.25 0.30 -16.19
CA SER A 74 2.50 -0.77 -16.85
C SER A 74 1.00 -0.70 -16.62
N GLU A 75 0.56 -0.33 -15.42
CA GLU A 75 -0.87 -0.17 -15.09
C GLU A 75 -1.45 1.09 -15.72
N THR A 76 -0.61 2.08 -16.05
CA THR A 76 -1.06 3.22 -16.85
C THR A 76 -1.43 2.84 -18.28
N VAL A 77 -0.75 1.84 -18.85
CA VAL A 77 -0.98 1.37 -20.22
C VAL A 77 -2.11 0.34 -20.26
N ARG A 78 -2.18 -0.54 -19.26
CA ARG A 78 -3.22 -1.60 -19.19
C ARG A 78 -4.61 -1.04 -18.91
N ASN A 79 -4.71 -0.03 -18.05
CA ASN A 79 -5.96 0.61 -17.68
C ASN A 79 -6.09 1.95 -18.42
N VAL A 80 -6.37 1.87 -19.73
CA VAL A 80 -6.49 3.05 -20.61
C VAL A 80 -7.63 3.95 -20.17
N GLU A 81 -8.76 3.36 -19.79
CA GLU A 81 -9.85 4.07 -19.13
C GLU A 81 -9.50 4.19 -17.64
N ARG A 82 -9.29 5.43 -17.19
CA ARG A 82 -8.99 5.72 -15.78
C ARG A 82 -10.27 5.63 -14.97
N ALA A 83 -10.30 4.69 -14.03
CA ALA A 83 -11.31 4.66 -13.00
C ALA A 83 -10.98 5.69 -11.91
N ASP A 84 -11.98 6.39 -11.39
CA ASP A 84 -11.81 7.45 -10.39
C ASP A 84 -11.19 6.93 -9.07
N ASN A 85 -11.40 5.65 -8.76
CA ASN A 85 -10.84 4.98 -7.59
C ASN A 85 -9.42 4.41 -7.83
N HIS A 86 -8.84 4.56 -9.02
CA HIS A 86 -7.49 4.15 -9.34
C HIS A 86 -6.53 5.34 -9.26
N ILE A 87 -5.97 5.54 -8.07
CA ILE A 87 -5.03 6.62 -7.76
C ILE A 87 -3.62 6.17 -8.16
N ILE A 88 -3.16 6.61 -9.32
CA ILE A 88 -1.87 6.21 -9.89
C ILE A 88 -0.96 7.40 -10.17
N ASN A 89 0.30 7.29 -9.76
CA ASN A 89 1.35 8.24 -10.13
C ASN A 89 2.62 7.48 -10.55
N ALA A 90 2.85 7.39 -11.86
CA ALA A 90 3.98 6.64 -12.41
C ALA A 90 5.36 7.26 -12.13
N ASP A 91 5.40 8.54 -11.74
CA ASP A 91 6.64 9.22 -11.34
C ASP A 91 6.94 9.04 -9.84
N ALA A 92 6.02 8.44 -9.07
CA ALA A 92 6.25 8.16 -7.66
C ALA A 92 7.23 6.99 -7.49
N PRO A 93 8.24 7.11 -6.60
CA PRO A 93 9.19 6.04 -6.33
C PRO A 93 8.56 4.79 -5.69
N SER A 94 7.37 4.88 -5.11
CA SER A 94 6.68 3.78 -4.43
C SER A 94 5.17 4.05 -4.28
N ALA A 95 4.35 3.02 -4.05
CA ALA A 95 2.93 3.17 -3.75
C ALA A 95 2.69 3.88 -2.40
N ALA A 96 3.55 3.68 -1.40
CA ALA A 96 3.49 4.42 -0.14
C ALA A 96 3.63 5.93 -0.34
N ARG A 97 4.39 6.36 -1.35
CA ARG A 97 4.49 7.78 -1.76
C ARG A 97 3.23 8.29 -2.47
N VAL A 98 2.45 7.40 -3.07
CA VAL A 98 1.12 7.74 -3.62
C VAL A 98 0.09 7.85 -2.48
N VAL A 99 0.17 6.97 -1.48
CA VAL A 99 -0.68 6.99 -0.27
C VAL A 99 -0.38 8.22 0.59
N CYS A 100 0.90 8.58 0.75
CA CYS A 100 1.33 9.68 1.62
C CYS A 100 2.26 10.65 0.86
N HIS A 101 1.94 11.94 0.90
CA HIS A 101 2.79 13.00 0.32
C HIS A 101 4.14 13.21 1.07
N THR A 102 4.39 12.49 2.17
CA THR A 102 5.66 12.49 2.93
C THR A 102 6.71 11.58 2.26
N ASN A 103 8.01 11.94 2.33
CA ASN A 103 9.07 11.26 1.56
C ASN A 103 9.49 9.94 2.21
N VAL A 104 8.68 8.91 2.01
CA VAL A 104 8.94 7.55 2.50
C VAL A 104 10.26 6.96 1.98
N GLY A 105 10.76 7.40 0.82
CA GLY A 105 12.02 6.89 0.25
C GLY A 105 13.26 7.13 1.13
N GLU A 106 13.29 8.25 1.87
CA GLU A 106 14.37 8.55 2.82
C GLU A 106 14.26 7.70 4.10
N LEU A 107 13.03 7.34 4.49
CA LEU A 107 12.78 6.40 5.58
C LEU A 107 13.22 4.98 5.20
N CYS A 108 12.95 4.53 3.97
CA CYS A 108 13.41 3.22 3.47
C CYS A 108 14.95 3.11 3.50
N LEU A 109 15.66 4.20 3.17
CA LEU A 109 17.13 4.27 3.19
C LEU A 109 17.72 3.95 4.58
N SER A 110 17.07 4.36 5.68
CA SER A 110 17.56 4.06 7.03
C SER A 110 17.39 2.60 7.45
N TYR A 111 16.53 1.84 6.77
CA TYR A 111 16.26 0.42 7.06
C TYR A 111 16.95 -0.54 6.09
N GLY A 112 17.94 -0.05 5.32
CA GLY A 112 18.65 -0.86 4.32
C GLY A 112 17.90 -1.03 3.00
N GLY A 113 16.68 -0.51 2.89
CA GLY A 113 15.92 -0.34 1.65
C GLY A 113 16.39 0.90 0.89
N GLY A 114 17.68 0.98 0.56
CA GLY A 114 18.30 2.21 0.07
C GLY A 114 18.68 2.28 -1.40
N HIS A 115 18.27 1.31 -2.23
CA HIS A 115 18.56 1.35 -3.67
C HIS A 115 17.33 1.81 -4.44
N LEU A 116 17.51 2.24 -5.70
CA LEU A 116 16.43 2.59 -6.64
C LEU A 116 15.33 1.50 -6.80
N ASN A 117 15.48 0.33 -6.17
CA ASN A 117 14.53 -0.79 -6.12
C ASN A 117 14.20 -1.26 -4.68
N ALA A 118 14.42 -0.44 -3.66
CA ALA A 118 14.27 -0.82 -2.26
C ALA A 118 12.88 -1.32 -1.83
N GLY A 119 11.84 -0.90 -2.54
CA GLY A 119 10.48 -1.42 -2.35
C GLY A 119 10.37 -2.92 -2.62
N THR A 120 11.40 -3.58 -3.16
CA THR A 120 11.43 -5.04 -3.37
C THR A 120 12.02 -5.82 -2.20
N CYS A 121 12.53 -5.16 -1.16
CA CYS A 121 12.98 -5.85 0.06
C CYS A 121 11.76 -6.51 0.72
N GLN A 122 11.69 -7.83 0.60
CA GLN A 122 10.72 -8.64 1.34
C GLN A 122 11.09 -8.55 2.82
N VAL A 123 10.13 -8.19 3.66
CA VAL A 123 10.26 -8.33 5.10
C VAL A 123 9.56 -9.62 5.47
N ASP A 124 10.23 -10.46 6.26
CA ASP A 124 9.61 -11.68 6.75
C ASP A 124 8.35 -11.34 7.56
N ASN A 125 7.30 -12.15 7.42
CA ASN A 125 5.99 -11.88 8.04
C ASN A 125 6.07 -11.71 9.56
N ASP A 126 7.03 -12.36 10.23
CA ASP A 126 7.28 -12.27 11.66
C ASP A 126 7.93 -10.95 12.09
N GLN A 127 8.55 -10.23 11.15
CA GLN A 127 9.17 -8.92 11.35
C GLN A 127 8.29 -7.76 10.89
N ALA A 128 7.23 -8.05 10.13
CA ALA A 128 6.30 -7.07 9.60
C ALA A 128 5.72 -6.14 10.68
N GLU A 129 5.25 -6.69 11.81
CA GLU A 129 4.65 -5.90 12.89
C GLU A 129 5.65 -4.94 13.57
N ASN A 130 6.90 -5.37 13.76
CA ASN A 130 7.94 -4.55 14.37
C ASN A 130 8.39 -3.43 13.43
N ALA A 131 8.62 -3.77 12.15
CA ALA A 131 8.94 -2.79 11.12
C ALA A 131 7.82 -1.73 11.00
N LEU A 132 6.56 -2.18 11.04
CA LEU A 132 5.38 -1.32 11.02
C LEU A 132 5.36 -0.32 12.18
N ALA A 133 5.60 -0.78 13.40
CA ALA A 133 5.62 0.06 14.59
C ALA A 133 6.72 1.13 14.50
N GLU A 134 7.90 0.76 14.00
CA GLU A 134 9.04 1.67 13.87
C GLU A 134 8.81 2.73 12.79
N ILE A 135 8.25 2.33 11.64
CA ILE A 135 7.86 3.23 10.55
C ILE A 135 6.84 4.27 11.06
N VAL A 136 5.83 3.83 11.83
CA VAL A 136 4.80 4.71 12.39
C VAL A 136 5.39 5.71 13.37
N GLU A 137 6.28 5.29 14.27
CA GLU A 137 6.96 6.21 15.21
C GLU A 137 7.79 7.25 14.48
N ARG A 138 8.46 6.88 13.38
CA ARG A 138 9.27 7.83 12.62
C ARG A 138 8.43 8.82 11.81
N ILE A 139 7.32 8.36 11.22
CA ILE A 139 6.34 9.25 10.56
C ILE A 139 5.80 10.30 11.56
N ARG A 140 5.60 9.91 12.83
CA ARG A 140 5.19 10.84 13.90
C ARG A 140 6.28 11.86 14.27
N ALA A 141 7.56 11.53 14.08
CA ALA A 141 8.69 12.41 14.44
C ALA A 141 9.06 13.41 13.33
N ASP A 142 8.76 13.07 12.08
CA ASP A 142 9.09 13.90 10.91
C ASP A 142 7.90 14.80 10.45
N GLY A 143 6.74 14.71 11.11
CA GLY A 143 5.55 15.56 10.90
C GLY A 143 5.32 16.58 11.99
#